data_AF-A0A3B4ZSK0-F1
#
_entry.id   AF-A0A3B4ZSK0-F1
#
_cell.length_a   1.000
_cell.length_b   1.000
_cell.length_c   1.000
_cell.angle_alpha   90.00
_cell.angle_beta   90.00
_cell.angle_gamma   90.00
#
_symmetry.space_group_name_H-M   'P 1'
#
loop_
_entity.id
_entity.type
_entity.pdbx_description
1 polymer ?
#
loop_
_entity_poly.entity_id
_entity_poly.type
_entity_poly.pdbx_seq_one_letter_code
_entity_poly.pdbx_strand_id
1 'polypeptide(L)'
;EVAPEAAPEPEPEPEPEPEPEPVVDAPKIPDGEKVDFDDIQKKRQNKDLVELQALIDAHFEHRKKEEEELIALKERIEKRRAERAEQQRVRAEKEKERQARREEERRIREESDAKKKADEEAKKKSALSNMGSNYSSHLQRADQKRGGKKETEREKKKKILAARRKQLNIDHLNEDKLKEKIKELHDWMTQLESEKFDHMERLKKQKYEVSLHPCWVYTTVAITVGVLKQKVQVCDAILATWRRVMRKISVTNRYFIFPFLVWQGSMGKSMS
;
A
#
# COMPACT_ATOMS: atom_id res chain seq x y z
N GLU A 1 -20.46 -20.43 -11.91
CA GLU A 1 -20.17 -21.54 -12.83
C GLU A 1 -19.70 -20.98 -14.15
N VAL A 2 -18.44 -21.22 -14.50
CA VAL A 2 -17.98 -21.67 -15.82
C VAL A 2 -16.61 -22.28 -15.52
N ALA A 3 -16.47 -23.58 -15.79
CA ALA A 3 -15.28 -24.37 -15.54
C ALA A 3 -14.15 -24.00 -16.52
N PRO A 4 -12.87 -24.17 -16.15
CA PRO A 4 -11.76 -24.04 -17.09
C PRO A 4 -11.71 -25.25 -18.03
N GLU A 5 -11.75 -24.97 -19.33
CA GLU A 5 -11.55 -25.93 -20.41
C GLU A 5 -10.08 -26.35 -20.43
N ALA A 6 -9.84 -27.64 -20.22
CA ALA A 6 -8.53 -28.27 -20.25
C ALA A 6 -8.05 -28.37 -21.70
N ALA A 7 -6.85 -27.84 -21.98
CA ALA A 7 -6.17 -28.05 -23.24
C ALA A 7 -5.74 -29.52 -23.36
N PRO A 8 -5.96 -30.19 -24.50
CA PRO A 8 -5.60 -31.60 -24.69
C PRO A 8 -4.08 -31.77 -24.81
N GLU A 9 -3.57 -32.81 -24.15
CA GLU A 9 -2.22 -33.34 -24.30
C GLU A 9 -1.98 -33.80 -25.75
N PRO A 10 -0.79 -33.55 -26.35
CA PRO A 10 -0.47 -34.08 -27.67
C PRO A 10 -0.22 -35.60 -27.62
N GLU A 11 -0.95 -36.31 -28.48
CA GLU A 11 -0.78 -37.73 -28.77
C GLU A 11 0.64 -38.07 -29.28
N PRO A 12 1.15 -39.30 -29.01
CA PRO A 12 2.46 -39.73 -29.47
C PRO A 12 2.46 -40.00 -30.98
N GLU A 13 3.38 -39.35 -31.70
CA GLU A 13 3.69 -39.67 -33.10
C GLU A 13 4.26 -41.11 -33.23
N PRO A 14 3.93 -41.82 -34.33
CA PRO A 14 4.42 -43.17 -34.56
C PRO A 14 5.90 -43.15 -34.97
N GLU A 15 6.76 -43.82 -34.18
CA GLU A 15 8.15 -44.07 -34.57
C GLU A 15 8.22 -45.04 -35.77
N PRO A 16 9.09 -44.76 -36.76
CA PRO A 16 9.23 -45.56 -37.98
C PRO A 16 9.94 -46.90 -37.75
N GLU A 17 9.56 -47.90 -38.56
CA GLU A 17 10.14 -49.25 -38.62
C GLU A 17 11.67 -49.25 -38.82
N PRO A 18 12.39 -50.24 -38.27
CA PRO A 18 13.84 -50.35 -38.41
C PRO A 18 14.26 -50.76 -39.84
N GLU A 19 15.03 -49.91 -40.51
CA GLU A 19 15.77 -50.27 -41.72
C GLU A 19 16.83 -51.35 -41.43
N PRO A 20 17.10 -52.28 -42.37
CA PRO A 20 18.00 -53.40 -42.15
C PRO A 20 19.47 -52.96 -42.03
N GLU A 21 20.12 -53.39 -40.96
CA GLU A 21 21.55 -53.18 -40.73
C GLU A 21 22.41 -53.74 -41.90
N PRO A 22 23.36 -52.97 -42.44
CA PRO A 22 24.31 -53.49 -43.41
C PRO A 22 25.27 -54.47 -42.71
N VAL A 23 25.32 -55.70 -43.20
CA VAL A 23 26.26 -56.75 -42.78
C VAL A 23 27.69 -56.23 -42.97
N VAL A 24 28.37 -55.93 -41.86
CA VAL A 24 29.80 -55.63 -41.83
C VAL A 24 30.57 -56.94 -41.97
N ASP A 25 31.13 -57.16 -43.15
CA ASP A 25 32.11 -58.23 -43.40
C ASP A 25 33.28 -58.12 -42.42
N ALA A 26 33.64 -59.27 -41.82
CA ALA A 26 34.70 -59.40 -40.82
C ALA A 26 36.05 -58.91 -41.36
N PRO A 27 36.76 -58.00 -40.66
CA PRO A 27 38.08 -57.56 -41.07
C PRO A 27 39.06 -58.74 -41.08
N LYS A 28 39.64 -59.02 -42.25
CA LYS A 28 40.77 -59.95 -42.41
C LYS A 28 41.97 -59.40 -41.64
N ILE A 29 42.41 -60.16 -40.63
CA ILE A 29 43.64 -59.94 -39.87
C ILE A 29 44.81 -60.40 -40.77
N PRO A 30 45.76 -59.52 -41.15
CA PRO A 30 47.03 -59.96 -41.70
C PRO A 30 47.96 -60.41 -40.55
N ASP A 31 48.54 -61.58 -40.78
CA ASP A 31 49.49 -62.32 -39.95
C ASP A 31 50.60 -61.48 -39.30
N GLY A 32 50.81 -61.72 -38.00
CA GLY A 32 52.14 -62.12 -37.54
C GLY A 32 53.16 -61.04 -37.17
N GLU A 33 52.76 -59.88 -36.64
CA GLU A 33 53.68 -59.02 -35.88
C GLU A 33 53.40 -59.19 -34.38
N LYS A 34 54.43 -59.50 -33.59
CA LYS A 34 54.34 -59.74 -32.15
C LYS A 34 53.53 -58.64 -31.48
N VAL A 35 52.33 -59.00 -31.04
CA VAL A 35 51.45 -58.12 -30.29
C VAL A 35 52.07 -57.96 -28.90
N ASP A 36 52.86 -56.90 -28.71
CA ASP A 36 53.44 -56.57 -27.40
C ASP A 36 52.31 -56.19 -26.44
N PHE A 37 52.00 -57.08 -25.50
CA PHE A 37 50.93 -56.89 -24.50
C PHE A 37 51.13 -55.61 -23.66
N ASP A 38 52.38 -55.19 -23.45
CA ASP A 38 52.73 -53.91 -22.81
C ASP A 38 52.29 -52.69 -23.64
N ASP A 39 52.34 -52.77 -24.96
CA ASP A 39 51.93 -51.68 -25.85
C ASP A 39 50.41 -51.53 -25.89
N ILE A 40 49.68 -52.65 -25.82
CA ILE A 40 48.20 -52.64 -25.65
C ILE A 40 47.82 -52.00 -24.32
N GLN A 41 48.51 -52.34 -23.24
CA GLN A 41 48.21 -51.80 -21.91
C GLN A 41 48.51 -50.30 -21.83
N LYS A 42 49.62 -49.84 -22.42
CA LYS A 42 49.95 -48.40 -22.56
C LYS A 42 48.94 -47.66 -23.43
N LYS A 43 48.52 -48.23 -24.56
CA LYS A 43 47.49 -47.64 -25.44
C LYS A 43 46.14 -47.52 -24.72
N ARG A 44 45.78 -48.49 -23.89
CA ARG A 44 44.58 -48.41 -23.04
C ARG A 44 44.70 -47.29 -22.02
N GLN A 45 45.79 -47.23 -21.26
CA GLN A 45 46.01 -46.17 -20.28
C GLN A 45 46.03 -44.76 -20.92
N ASN A 46 46.68 -44.61 -22.08
CA ASN A 46 46.69 -43.33 -22.79
C ASN A 46 45.29 -42.95 -23.30
N LYS A 47 44.50 -43.91 -23.76
CA LYS A 47 43.10 -43.68 -24.16
C LYS A 47 42.28 -43.22 -22.96
N ASP A 48 42.38 -43.91 -21.83
CA ASP A 48 41.64 -43.56 -20.61
C ASP A 48 42.06 -42.15 -20.11
N LEU A 49 43.34 -41.79 -20.16
CA LEU A 49 43.81 -40.45 -19.80
C LEU A 49 43.27 -39.35 -20.73
N VAL A 50 43.21 -39.62 -22.04
CA VAL A 50 42.66 -38.68 -23.02
C VAL A 50 41.14 -38.54 -22.88
N GLU A 51 40.42 -39.63 -22.65
CA GLU A 51 38.98 -39.61 -22.40
C GLU A 51 38.63 -38.89 -21.10
N LEU A 52 39.39 -39.12 -20.03
CA LEU A 52 39.23 -38.40 -18.77
C LEU A 52 39.49 -36.91 -18.93
N GLN A 53 40.55 -36.52 -19.67
CA GLN A 53 40.83 -35.11 -19.96
C GLN A 53 39.69 -34.48 -20.79
N ALA A 54 39.18 -35.19 -21.80
CA ALA A 54 38.06 -34.71 -22.61
C ALA A 54 36.77 -34.53 -21.79
N LEU A 55 36.49 -35.42 -20.84
CA LEU A 55 35.35 -35.29 -19.93
C LEU A 55 35.51 -34.12 -18.95
N ILE A 56 36.73 -33.89 -18.45
CA ILE A 56 37.04 -32.74 -17.60
C ILE A 56 36.80 -31.44 -18.38
N ASP A 57 37.34 -31.32 -19.59
CA ASP A 57 37.20 -30.13 -20.42
C ASP A 57 35.74 -29.91 -20.85
N ALA A 58 35.03 -30.98 -21.22
CA ALA A 58 33.60 -30.92 -21.53
C ALA A 58 32.76 -30.43 -20.33
N HIS A 59 33.10 -30.87 -19.10
CA HIS A 59 32.39 -30.43 -17.90
C HIS A 59 32.62 -28.92 -17.63
N PHE A 60 33.85 -28.44 -17.76
CA PHE A 60 34.15 -27.01 -17.58
C PHE A 60 33.52 -26.14 -18.66
N GLU A 61 33.59 -26.56 -19.92
CA GLU A 61 32.95 -25.84 -21.03
C GLU A 61 31.44 -25.80 -20.92
N HIS A 62 30.80 -26.90 -20.47
CA HIS A 62 29.37 -26.91 -20.21
C HIS A 62 29.00 -25.92 -19.10
N ARG A 63 29.70 -25.95 -17.96
CA ARG A 63 29.46 -25.04 -16.83
C ARG A 63 29.68 -23.59 -17.21
N LYS A 64 30.72 -23.30 -17.99
CA LYS A 64 31.02 -21.96 -18.49
C LYS A 64 29.91 -21.43 -19.41
N LYS A 65 29.45 -22.26 -20.35
CA LYS A 65 28.32 -21.89 -21.24
C LYS A 65 27.04 -21.64 -20.45
N GLU A 66 26.71 -22.50 -19.50
CA GLU A 66 25.56 -22.30 -18.61
C GLU A 66 25.68 -21.00 -17.79
N GLU A 67 26.86 -20.69 -17.26
CA GLU A 67 27.10 -19.46 -16.51
C GLU A 67 26.95 -18.21 -17.41
N GLU A 68 27.50 -18.23 -18.61
CA GLU A 68 27.36 -17.14 -19.60
C GLU A 68 25.89 -16.94 -20.00
N GLU A 69 25.13 -18.01 -20.21
CA GLU A 69 23.70 -17.95 -20.52
C GLU A 69 22.88 -17.40 -19.34
N LEU A 70 23.20 -17.83 -18.11
CA LEU A 70 22.55 -17.33 -16.90
C LEU A 70 22.86 -15.84 -16.68
N ILE A 71 24.09 -15.41 -16.94
CA ILE A 71 24.48 -14.00 -16.86
C ILE A 71 23.74 -13.19 -17.93
N ALA A 72 23.71 -13.64 -19.18
CA ALA A 72 22.98 -12.97 -20.26
C ALA A 72 21.47 -12.90 -20.00
N LEU A 73 20.88 -13.91 -19.36
CA LEU A 73 19.48 -13.91 -18.96
C LEU A 73 19.22 -12.92 -17.82
N LYS A 74 20.08 -12.91 -16.79
CA LYS A 74 20.01 -11.95 -15.68
C LYS A 74 20.13 -10.51 -16.19
N GLU A 75 21.08 -10.24 -17.07
CA GLU A 75 21.27 -8.92 -17.67
C GLU A 75 20.01 -8.47 -18.46
N ARG A 76 19.39 -9.36 -19.23
CA ARG A 76 18.12 -9.06 -19.93
C ARG A 76 16.95 -8.79 -18.97
N ILE A 77 16.89 -9.47 -17.83
CA ILE A 77 15.88 -9.24 -16.81
C ILE A 77 16.13 -7.90 -16.12
N GLU A 78 17.38 -7.62 -15.76
CA GLU A 78 17.81 -6.39 -15.11
C GLU A 78 17.57 -5.19 -16.01
N LYS A 79 17.92 -5.27 -17.30
CA LYS A 79 17.62 -4.25 -18.31
C LYS A 79 16.12 -3.94 -18.37
N ARG A 80 15.25 -4.96 -18.41
CA ARG A 80 13.79 -4.79 -18.40
C ARG A 80 13.29 -4.20 -17.08
N ARG A 81 13.91 -4.50 -15.94
CA ARG A 81 13.59 -3.90 -14.64
C ARG A 81 13.99 -2.43 -14.59
N ALA A 82 15.20 -2.11 -15.02
CA ALA A 82 15.71 -0.75 -15.12
C ALA A 82 14.83 0.11 -16.03
N GLU A 83 14.43 -0.40 -17.20
CA GLU A 83 13.56 0.31 -18.12
C GLU A 83 12.17 0.60 -17.50
N ARG A 84 11.57 -0.37 -16.81
CA ARG A 84 10.29 -0.12 -16.10
C ARG A 84 10.45 0.91 -14.98
N ALA A 85 11.55 0.85 -14.22
CA ALA A 85 11.84 1.80 -13.16
C ALA A 85 12.06 3.21 -13.73
N GLU A 86 12.75 3.33 -14.85
CA GLU A 86 12.96 4.59 -15.55
C GLU A 86 11.66 5.16 -16.12
N GLN A 87 10.83 4.33 -16.75
CA GLN A 87 9.50 4.75 -17.22
C GLN A 87 8.61 5.23 -16.06
N GLN A 88 8.68 4.60 -14.89
CA GLN A 88 7.97 5.07 -13.70
C GLN A 88 8.53 6.40 -13.21
N ARG A 89 9.86 6.57 -13.18
CA ARG A 89 10.52 7.82 -12.79
C ARG A 89 10.11 8.97 -13.71
N VAL A 90 10.14 8.76 -15.03
CA VAL A 90 9.74 9.77 -16.02
C VAL A 90 8.26 10.13 -15.88
N ARG A 91 7.37 9.16 -15.65
CA ARG A 91 5.95 9.43 -15.39
C ARG A 91 5.74 10.24 -14.10
N ALA A 92 6.43 9.86 -13.02
CA ALA A 92 6.36 10.57 -11.75
C ALA A 92 6.93 12.00 -11.84
N GLU A 93 8.03 12.19 -12.57
CA GLU A 93 8.64 13.50 -12.80
C GLU A 93 7.71 14.41 -13.62
N LYS A 94 7.13 13.90 -14.72
CA LYS A 94 6.16 14.63 -15.54
C LYS A 94 4.86 14.94 -14.79
N GLU A 95 4.45 14.09 -13.85
CA GLU A 95 3.32 14.38 -12.97
C GLU A 95 3.65 15.45 -11.92
N LYS A 96 4.83 15.36 -11.31
CA LYS A 96 5.34 16.36 -10.37
C LYS A 96 5.52 17.72 -11.03
N GLU A 97 6.02 17.78 -12.26
CA GLU A 97 6.14 19.01 -13.05
C GLU A 97 4.77 19.63 -13.34
N ARG A 98 3.78 18.83 -13.78
CA ARG A 98 2.41 19.32 -14.00
C ARG A 98 1.77 19.82 -12.71
N GLN A 99 2.07 19.20 -11.57
CA GLN A 99 1.58 19.66 -10.28
C GLN A 99 2.27 20.95 -9.84
N ALA A 100 3.60 21.02 -9.98
CA ALA A 100 4.40 22.20 -9.69
C ALA A 100 3.94 23.40 -10.53
N ARG A 101 3.68 23.22 -11.84
CA ARG A 101 3.16 24.29 -12.70
C ARG A 101 1.79 24.82 -12.24
N ARG A 102 0.88 23.94 -11.79
CA ARG A 102 -0.43 24.34 -11.25
C ARG A 102 -0.30 25.04 -9.90
N GLU A 103 0.63 24.61 -9.06
CA GLU A 103 0.89 25.22 -7.76
C GLU A 103 1.60 26.56 -7.91
N GLU A 104 2.52 26.70 -8.87
CA GLU A 104 3.20 27.94 -9.19
C GLU A 104 2.26 28.98 -9.82
N GLU A 105 1.40 28.58 -10.77
CA GLU A 105 0.36 29.47 -11.31
C GLU A 105 -0.61 29.93 -10.22
N ARG A 106 -0.98 29.03 -9.30
CA ARG A 106 -1.79 29.39 -8.13
C ARG A 106 -1.04 30.33 -7.21
N ARG A 107 0.26 30.10 -6.97
CA ARG A 107 1.11 30.96 -6.13
C ARG A 107 1.27 32.36 -6.72
N ILE A 108 1.50 32.48 -8.03
CA ILE A 108 1.59 33.76 -8.73
C ILE A 108 0.26 34.51 -8.67
N ARG A 109 -0.87 33.80 -8.84
CA ARG A 109 -2.21 34.39 -8.71
C ARG A 109 -2.47 34.88 -7.29
N GLU A 110 -2.18 34.04 -6.28
CA GLU A 110 -2.29 34.38 -4.86
C GLU A 110 -1.39 35.55 -4.48
N GLU A 111 -0.17 35.62 -5.01
CA GLU A 111 0.77 36.73 -4.80
C GLU A 111 0.27 38.03 -5.47
N SER A 112 -0.28 37.95 -6.68
CA SER A 112 -0.87 39.10 -7.37
C SER A 112 -2.14 39.61 -6.69
N ASP A 113 -2.98 38.72 -6.17
CA ASP A 113 -4.20 39.06 -5.44
C ASP A 113 -3.87 39.58 -4.03
N ALA A 114 -2.84 39.04 -3.38
CA ALA A 114 -2.32 39.56 -2.12
C ALA A 114 -1.72 40.95 -2.28
N LYS A 115 -0.95 41.20 -3.34
CA LYS A 115 -0.39 42.52 -3.65
C LYS A 115 -1.49 43.54 -3.95
N LYS A 116 -2.48 43.19 -4.77
CA LYS A 116 -3.65 44.04 -5.03
C LYS A 116 -4.46 44.31 -3.76
N LYS A 117 -4.63 43.31 -2.89
CA LYS A 117 -5.33 43.48 -1.61
C LYS A 117 -4.54 44.39 -0.67
N ALA A 118 -3.21 44.24 -0.61
CA ALA A 118 -2.35 45.12 0.19
C ALA A 118 -2.37 46.56 -0.33
N ASP A 119 -2.34 46.77 -1.66
CA ASP A 119 -2.43 48.09 -2.27
C ASP A 119 -3.83 48.73 -2.07
N GLU A 120 -4.90 47.94 -2.17
CA GLU A 120 -6.26 48.40 -1.85
C GLU A 120 -6.44 48.69 -0.36
N GLU A 121 -5.86 47.89 0.53
CA GLU A 121 -5.93 48.10 1.98
C GLU A 121 -5.11 49.32 2.39
N ALA A 122 -3.94 49.54 1.78
CA ALA A 122 -3.16 50.76 1.97
C ALA A 122 -3.92 52.00 1.46
N LYS A 123 -4.53 51.93 0.27
CA LYS A 123 -5.38 53.01 -0.26
C LYS A 123 -6.62 53.22 0.61
N LYS A 124 -7.32 52.16 1.02
CA LYS A 124 -8.48 52.22 1.92
C LYS A 124 -8.11 52.75 3.30
N LYS A 125 -6.96 52.36 3.86
CA LYS A 125 -6.45 52.89 5.14
C LYS A 125 -6.11 54.37 5.00
N SER A 126 -5.50 54.80 3.90
CA SER A 126 -5.25 56.21 3.63
C SER A 126 -6.54 57.02 3.48
N ALA A 127 -7.56 56.46 2.81
CA ALA A 127 -8.85 57.11 2.59
C ALA A 127 -9.75 57.11 3.85
N LEU A 128 -9.76 56.01 4.62
CA LEU A 128 -10.53 55.86 5.85
C LEU A 128 -9.90 56.61 7.03
N SER A 129 -8.57 56.76 7.05
CA SER A 129 -7.91 57.68 7.98
C SER A 129 -8.30 59.14 7.72
N ASN A 130 -8.87 59.45 6.55
CA ASN A 130 -9.35 60.79 6.19
C ASN A 130 -10.88 60.97 6.36
N MET A 131 -11.66 59.90 6.58
CA MET A 131 -13.14 59.95 6.52
C MET A 131 -13.88 59.16 7.62
N GLY A 132 -13.39 59.20 8.86
CA GLY A 132 -14.27 59.09 10.01
C GLY A 132 -14.51 57.69 10.58
N SER A 133 -14.53 57.68 11.91
CA SER A 133 -14.39 56.56 12.84
C SER A 133 -15.55 55.55 12.92
N ASN A 134 -16.49 55.49 11.95
CA ASN A 134 -17.72 54.69 12.08
C ASN A 134 -17.90 53.54 11.06
N TYR A 135 -17.02 53.39 10.06
CA TYR A 135 -17.12 52.31 9.05
C TYR A 135 -16.30 51.04 9.40
N SER A 136 -15.57 51.05 10.51
CA SER A 136 -14.59 50.02 10.89
C SER A 136 -15.18 48.62 11.18
N SER A 137 -16.44 48.54 11.62
CA SER A 137 -17.05 47.26 12.05
C SER A 137 -17.48 46.35 10.89
N HIS A 138 -17.83 46.92 9.73
CA HIS A 138 -18.32 46.15 8.59
C HIS A 138 -17.17 45.54 7.76
N LEU A 139 -16.05 46.24 7.64
CA LEU A 139 -14.85 45.77 6.94
C LEU A 139 -14.11 44.65 7.69
N GLN A 140 -14.08 44.67 9.03
CA GLN A 140 -13.48 43.57 9.81
C GLN A 140 -14.19 42.22 9.62
N ARG A 141 -15.51 42.23 9.34
CA ARG A 141 -16.25 41.00 9.00
C ARG A 141 -15.97 40.50 7.58
N ALA A 142 -15.65 41.40 6.65
CA ALA A 142 -15.33 41.05 5.28
C ALA A 142 -13.88 40.56 5.11
N ASP A 143 -12.93 41.15 5.83
CA ASP A 143 -11.52 40.75 5.75
C ASP A 143 -11.29 39.33 6.30
N GLN A 144 -12.01 38.98 7.37
CA GLN A 144 -11.97 37.64 7.97
C GLN A 144 -12.55 36.53 7.07
N LYS A 145 -13.23 36.89 5.97
CA LYS A 145 -13.68 35.97 4.92
C LYS A 145 -12.72 35.87 3.73
N ARG A 146 -11.80 36.82 3.52
CA ARG A 146 -11.01 36.94 2.28
C ARG A 146 -9.50 36.75 2.45
N GLY A 147 -8.95 36.76 3.68
CA GLY A 147 -7.50 36.73 3.93
C GLY A 147 -6.87 35.40 4.38
N GLY A 148 -7.63 34.31 4.41
CA GLY A 148 -7.15 33.02 4.86
C GLY A 148 -8.35 32.19 5.23
N LYS A 149 -8.60 31.12 4.47
CA LYS A 149 -9.68 30.19 4.76
C LYS A 149 -9.39 29.60 6.14
N LYS A 150 -9.97 30.19 7.21
CA LYS A 150 -10.01 29.57 8.53
C LYS A 150 -10.51 28.16 8.26
N GLU A 151 -9.64 27.18 8.47
CA GLU A 151 -9.95 25.78 8.21
C GLU A 151 -11.32 25.53 8.84
N THR A 152 -12.30 25.25 7.98
CA THR A 152 -13.69 25.17 8.43
C THR A 152 -13.75 24.07 9.50
N GLU A 153 -14.66 24.14 10.47
CA GLU A 153 -14.79 23.06 11.47
C GLU A 153 -14.94 21.68 10.81
N ARG A 154 -15.52 21.64 9.60
CA ARG A 154 -15.62 20.44 8.77
C ARG A 154 -14.27 19.95 8.27
N GLU A 155 -13.40 20.84 7.80
CA GLU A 155 -12.04 20.52 7.37
C GLU A 155 -11.17 20.11 8.57
N LYS A 156 -11.25 20.81 9.71
CA LYS A 156 -10.58 20.45 10.95
C LYS A 156 -11.00 19.06 11.44
N LYS A 157 -12.31 18.78 11.43
CA LYS A 157 -12.83 17.45 11.77
C LYS A 157 -12.27 16.39 10.83
N LYS A 158 -12.23 16.65 9.52
CA LYS A 158 -11.68 15.72 8.53
C LYS A 158 -10.18 15.48 8.74
N LYS A 159 -9.42 16.53 9.05
CA LYS A 159 -7.98 16.46 9.35
C LYS A 159 -7.70 15.67 10.62
N ILE A 160 -8.44 15.93 11.70
CA ILE A 160 -8.33 15.18 12.97
C ILE A 160 -8.72 13.71 12.77
N LEU A 161 -9.79 13.43 12.01
CA LEU A 161 -10.20 12.07 11.69
C LEU A 161 -9.18 11.32 10.85
N ALA A 162 -8.58 11.98 9.85
CA ALA A 162 -7.52 11.39 9.05
C ALA A 162 -6.27 11.11 9.90
N ALA A 163 -5.88 12.02 10.79
CA ALA A 163 -4.75 11.83 11.70
C ALA A 163 -4.97 10.69 12.71
N ARG A 164 -6.21 10.48 13.17
CA ARG A 164 -6.57 9.38 14.08
C ARG A 164 -6.78 8.04 13.38
N ARG A 165 -6.86 8.02 12.05
CA ARG A 165 -7.11 6.80 11.28
C ARG A 165 -5.80 6.02 11.14
N LYS A 166 -5.66 4.94 11.91
CA LYS A 166 -4.58 3.96 11.71
C LYS A 166 -4.79 3.27 10.36
N GLN A 167 -3.86 3.45 9.43
CA GLN A 167 -3.87 2.71 8.17
C GLN A 167 -3.45 1.26 8.45
N LEU A 168 -4.30 0.31 8.09
CA LEU A 168 -4.06 -1.10 8.34
C LEU A 168 -3.51 -1.75 7.07
N ASN A 169 -2.33 -2.36 7.18
CA ASN A 169 -1.79 -3.27 6.17
C ASN A 169 -2.01 -4.70 6.67
N ILE A 170 -2.79 -5.48 5.93
CA ILE A 170 -3.27 -6.82 6.33
C ILE A 170 -2.67 -7.90 5.41
N ASP A 171 -2.13 -7.54 4.25
CA ASP A 171 -1.95 -8.47 3.14
C ASP A 171 -0.73 -9.41 3.29
N HIS A 172 0.15 -9.17 4.27
CA HIS A 172 1.40 -9.91 4.44
C HIS A 172 1.67 -10.35 5.90
N LEU A 173 0.63 -10.53 6.73
CA LEU A 173 0.79 -10.91 8.14
C LEU A 173 0.51 -12.40 8.38
N ASN A 174 1.32 -13.01 9.25
CA ASN A 174 1.12 -14.39 9.75
C ASN A 174 -0.09 -14.48 10.71
N GLU A 175 -0.70 -15.65 10.87
CA GLU A 175 -1.93 -15.87 11.65
C GLU A 175 -1.85 -15.38 13.10
N ASP A 176 -0.73 -15.61 13.79
CA ASP A 176 -0.58 -15.17 15.18
C ASP A 176 -0.45 -13.64 15.27
N LYS A 177 0.21 -13.00 14.30
CA LYS A 177 0.27 -11.54 14.19
C LYS A 177 -1.10 -10.94 13.84
N LEU A 178 -1.92 -11.66 13.08
CA LEU A 178 -3.31 -11.26 12.80
C LEU A 178 -4.17 -11.32 14.06
N LYS A 179 -4.03 -12.36 14.89
CA LYS A 179 -4.75 -12.45 16.19
C LYS A 179 -4.37 -11.31 17.13
N GLU A 180 -3.09 -10.98 17.23
CA GLU A 180 -2.62 -9.82 18.01
C GLU A 180 -3.18 -8.51 17.49
N LYS A 181 -3.18 -8.32 16.16
CA LYS A 181 -3.79 -7.13 15.55
C LYS A 181 -5.28 -7.05 15.84
N ILE A 182 -6.03 -8.15 15.73
CA ILE A 182 -7.46 -8.17 16.06
C ILE A 182 -7.70 -7.74 17.51
N LYS A 183 -6.88 -8.20 18.46
CA LYS A 183 -6.95 -7.77 19.87
C LYS A 183 -6.66 -6.26 20.02
N GLU A 184 -5.56 -5.77 19.45
CA GLU A 184 -5.23 -4.33 19.47
C GLU A 184 -6.36 -3.47 18.90
N LEU A 185 -6.95 -3.94 17.81
CA LEU A 185 -8.04 -3.28 17.12
C LEU A 185 -9.35 -3.29 17.94
N HIS A 186 -9.63 -4.40 18.62
CA HIS A 186 -10.76 -4.54 19.53
C HIS A 186 -10.63 -3.67 20.78
N ASP A 187 -9.45 -3.62 21.40
CA ASP A 187 -9.18 -2.79 22.57
C ASP A 187 -9.31 -1.31 22.22
N TRP A 188 -8.80 -0.92 21.05
CA TRP A 188 -8.93 0.45 20.55
C TRP A 188 -10.40 0.85 20.29
N MET A 189 -11.22 -0.08 19.76
CA MET A 189 -12.66 0.14 19.61
C MET A 189 -13.33 0.33 20.97
N THR A 190 -13.00 -0.51 21.94
CA THR A 190 -13.57 -0.46 23.30
C THR A 190 -13.22 0.85 24.01
N GLN A 191 -11.98 1.32 23.88
CA GLN A 191 -11.54 2.62 24.38
C GLN A 191 -12.32 3.79 23.74
N LEU A 192 -12.58 3.75 22.43
CA LEU A 192 -13.36 4.81 21.78
C LEU A 192 -14.82 4.83 22.23
N GLU A 193 -15.40 3.67 22.55
CA GLU A 193 -16.76 3.57 23.08
C GLU A 193 -16.86 4.11 24.51
N SER A 194 -15.88 3.84 25.38
CA SER A 194 -15.83 4.44 26.72
C SER A 194 -15.63 5.95 26.67
N GLU A 195 -14.69 6.46 25.86
CA GLU A 195 -14.47 7.90 25.69
C GLU A 195 -15.74 8.61 25.16
N LYS A 196 -16.47 7.97 24.24
CA LYS A 196 -17.75 8.48 23.74
C LYS A 196 -18.79 8.56 24.86
N PHE A 197 -18.90 7.52 25.69
CA PHE A 197 -19.83 7.49 26.81
C PHE A 197 -19.57 8.63 27.80
N ASP A 198 -18.32 8.82 28.22
CA ASP A 198 -17.96 9.90 29.14
C ASP A 198 -18.26 11.29 28.56
N HIS A 199 -18.01 11.49 27.26
CA HIS A 199 -18.35 12.75 26.59
C HIS A 199 -19.85 12.97 26.50
N MET A 200 -20.63 11.92 26.28
CA MET A 200 -22.09 11.98 26.25
C MET A 200 -22.66 12.36 27.62
N GLU A 201 -22.18 11.73 28.70
CA GLU A 201 -22.61 12.06 30.06
C GLU A 201 -22.21 13.48 30.48
N ARG A 202 -20.98 13.91 30.15
CA ARG A 202 -20.56 15.30 30.37
C ARG A 202 -21.44 16.30 29.61
N LEU A 203 -21.83 15.99 28.37
CA LEU A 203 -22.69 16.87 27.58
C LEU A 203 -24.12 16.92 28.15
N LYS A 204 -24.63 15.84 28.74
CA LYS A 204 -25.89 15.87 29.48
C LYS A 204 -25.77 16.80 30.70
N LYS A 205 -24.74 16.65 31.53
CA LYS A 205 -24.51 17.51 32.69
C LYS A 205 -24.41 19.00 32.31
N GLN A 206 -23.59 19.33 31.31
CA GLN A 206 -23.46 20.71 30.82
C GLN A 206 -24.78 21.28 30.29
N LYS A 207 -25.63 20.47 29.64
CA LYS A 207 -26.98 20.91 29.23
C LYS A 207 -27.89 21.23 30.41
N TYR A 208 -27.79 20.48 31.51
CA TYR A 208 -28.51 20.78 32.74
C TYR A 208 -27.98 22.07 33.39
N GLU A 209 -26.65 22.24 33.49
CA GLU A 209 -26.02 23.45 34.04
C GLU A 209 -26.41 24.72 33.27
N VAL A 210 -26.41 24.67 31.93
CA VAL A 210 -26.82 25.80 31.08
C VAL A 210 -28.32 26.12 31.25
N SER A 211 -29.16 25.09 31.39
CA SER A 211 -30.60 25.28 31.63
C SER A 211 -30.89 25.93 32.99
N LEU A 212 -30.05 25.69 34.01
CA LEU A 212 -30.22 26.21 35.37
C LEU A 212 -29.60 27.60 35.58
N HIS A 213 -28.61 28.01 34.79
CA HIS A 213 -27.94 29.32 34.90
C HIS A 213 -27.96 30.12 33.58
N PRO A 214 -29.11 30.74 33.20
CA PRO A 214 -29.26 31.38 31.89
C PRO A 214 -28.45 32.67 31.70
N CYS A 215 -28.06 33.38 32.77
CA CYS A 215 -27.75 34.82 32.65
C CYS A 215 -26.26 35.22 32.73
N TRP A 216 -25.33 34.44 33.31
CA TRP A 216 -23.94 34.93 33.52
C TRP A 216 -22.78 33.98 33.13
N VAL A 217 -23.05 32.75 32.69
CA VAL A 217 -21.99 31.76 32.36
C VAL A 217 -22.01 31.29 30.89
N TYR A 218 -22.80 31.98 30.05
CA TYR A 218 -23.16 31.50 28.71
C TYR A 218 -21.98 31.46 27.72
N THR A 219 -20.95 32.29 27.90
CA THR A 219 -19.83 32.35 26.95
C THR A 219 -18.82 31.22 27.15
N THR A 220 -18.48 30.86 28.39
CA THR A 220 -17.51 29.80 28.70
C THR A 220 -18.12 28.40 28.58
N VAL A 221 -19.38 28.21 29.01
CA VAL A 221 -20.02 26.89 28.95
C VAL A 221 -20.45 26.54 27.52
N ALA A 222 -20.87 27.51 26.70
CA ALA A 222 -21.23 27.22 25.30
C ALA A 222 -20.02 26.76 24.46
N ILE A 223 -18.82 27.30 24.72
CA ILE A 223 -17.58 26.89 24.03
C ILE A 223 -17.21 25.43 24.41
N THR A 224 -17.34 25.06 25.69
CA THR A 224 -17.00 23.70 26.14
C THR A 224 -18.00 22.66 25.62
N VAL A 225 -19.30 22.99 25.57
CA VAL A 225 -20.35 22.12 24.98
C VAL A 225 -20.09 21.89 23.48
N GLY A 226 -19.71 22.93 22.74
CA GLY A 226 -19.34 22.83 21.32
C GLY A 226 -18.18 21.87 21.08
N VAL A 227 -17.12 21.98 21.89
CA VAL A 227 -15.94 21.11 21.81
C VAL A 227 -16.29 19.65 22.15
N LEU A 228 -17.12 19.41 23.17
CA LEU A 228 -17.56 18.05 23.51
C LEU A 228 -18.42 17.43 22.40
N LYS A 229 -19.35 18.20 21.82
CA LYS A 229 -20.19 17.75 20.71
C LYS A 229 -19.34 17.37 19.49
N GLN A 230 -18.28 18.13 19.21
CA GLN A 230 -17.34 17.81 18.13
C GLN A 230 -16.55 16.52 18.42
N LYS A 231 -16.13 16.29 19.67
CA LYS A 231 -15.46 15.05 20.08
C LYS A 231 -16.36 13.82 19.92
N VAL A 232 -17.62 13.88 20.38
CA VAL A 232 -18.60 12.78 20.19
C VAL A 232 -18.78 12.46 18.71
N GLN A 233 -18.95 13.49 17.88
CA GLN A 233 -19.11 13.29 16.43
C GLN A 233 -17.86 12.74 15.72
N VAL A 234 -16.66 12.97 16.27
CA VAL A 234 -15.41 12.38 15.77
C VAL A 234 -15.36 10.91 16.15
N CYS A 235 -15.64 10.55 17.41
CA CYS A 235 -15.69 9.16 17.86
C CYS A 235 -16.74 8.34 17.09
N ASP A 236 -17.94 8.88 16.86
CA ASP A 236 -18.98 8.23 16.07
C ASP A 236 -18.57 7.98 14.62
N ALA A 237 -17.89 8.94 13.99
CA ALA A 237 -17.41 8.78 12.62
C ALA A 237 -16.32 7.70 12.52
N ILE A 238 -15.41 7.62 13.50
CA ILE A 238 -14.38 6.58 13.58
C ILE A 238 -15.03 5.22 13.76
N LEU A 239 -15.90 5.06 14.76
CA LEU A 239 -16.61 3.80 15.04
C LEU A 239 -17.46 3.34 13.84
N ALA A 240 -18.09 4.26 13.10
CA ALA A 240 -18.85 3.90 11.90
C ALA A 240 -17.96 3.37 10.77
N THR A 241 -16.79 4.00 10.53
CA THR A 241 -15.83 3.48 9.54
C THR A 241 -15.25 2.14 9.95
N TRP A 242 -15.04 1.94 11.25
CA TRP A 242 -14.52 0.70 11.81
C TRP A 242 -15.52 -0.45 11.78
N ARG A 243 -16.78 -0.21 12.15
CA ARG A 243 -17.87 -1.18 11.94
C ARG A 243 -18.04 -1.57 10.47
N ARG A 244 -17.71 -0.69 9.53
CA ARG A 244 -17.72 -1.00 8.08
C ARG A 244 -16.53 -1.87 7.70
N VAL A 245 -15.34 -1.59 8.22
CA VAL A 245 -14.12 -2.40 7.99
C VAL A 245 -14.28 -3.79 8.62
N MET A 246 -14.72 -3.90 9.87
CA MET A 246 -14.97 -5.17 10.55
C MET A 246 -16.04 -6.02 9.84
N ARG A 247 -17.13 -5.41 9.35
CA ARG A 247 -18.10 -6.12 8.50
C ARG A 247 -17.47 -6.64 7.21
N LYS A 248 -16.59 -5.86 6.58
CA LYS A 248 -15.92 -6.27 5.35
C LYS A 248 -14.95 -7.43 5.60
N ILE A 249 -14.16 -7.37 6.67
CA ILE A 249 -13.27 -8.45 7.13
C ILE A 249 -14.07 -9.73 7.43
N SER A 250 -15.22 -9.61 8.11
CA SER A 250 -16.11 -10.73 8.40
C SER A 250 -16.72 -11.35 7.14
N VAL A 251 -17.13 -10.56 6.14
CA VAL A 251 -17.68 -11.07 4.87
C VAL A 251 -16.63 -11.78 4.02
N THR A 252 -15.37 -11.33 4.04
CA THR A 252 -14.28 -11.99 3.30
C THR A 252 -13.69 -13.22 4.02
N ASN A 253 -13.91 -13.37 5.33
CA ASN A 253 -13.38 -14.49 6.10
C ASN A 253 -14.53 -15.35 6.66
N ARG A 254 -15.09 -16.20 5.79
CA ARG A 254 -16.23 -17.11 6.13
C ARG A 254 -15.86 -18.19 7.15
N TYR A 255 -14.59 -18.33 7.51
CA TYR A 255 -14.07 -19.40 8.39
C TYR A 255 -14.03 -19.04 9.89
N PHE A 256 -14.38 -17.80 10.30
CA PHE A 256 -14.26 -17.37 11.70
C PHE A 256 -15.58 -16.86 12.34
N ILE A 257 -16.73 -17.04 11.68
CA ILE A 257 -18.02 -16.47 12.13
C ILE A 257 -18.71 -17.31 13.21
N PHE A 258 -18.33 -18.58 13.42
CA PHE A 258 -19.09 -19.45 14.32
C PHE A 258 -18.99 -19.19 15.84
N PRO A 259 -17.93 -18.57 16.42
CA PRO A 259 -17.91 -18.31 17.87
C PRO A 259 -18.52 -16.97 18.28
N PHE A 260 -18.61 -15.98 17.38
CA PHE A 260 -19.01 -14.61 17.75
C PHE A 260 -20.53 -14.44 17.94
N LEU A 261 -21.35 -15.18 17.18
CA LEU A 261 -22.82 -15.12 17.32
C LEU A 261 -23.33 -15.79 18.60
N VAL A 262 -22.61 -16.76 19.16
CA VAL A 262 -22.98 -17.41 20.43
C VAL A 262 -22.72 -16.48 21.63
N TRP A 263 -21.70 -15.62 21.56
CA TRP A 263 -21.39 -14.68 22.65
C TRP A 263 -22.36 -13.49 22.72
N GLN A 264 -22.86 -13.00 21.57
CA GLN A 264 -23.80 -11.87 21.56
C GLN A 264 -25.18 -12.22 22.15
N GLY A 265 -25.59 -13.50 22.12
CA GLY A 265 -26.85 -13.96 22.70
C GLY A 265 -26.85 -14.06 24.24
N SER A 266 -25.66 -14.11 24.87
CA SER A 266 -25.55 -14.30 26.32
C SER A 266 -25.53 -12.98 27.11
N MET A 267 -24.96 -11.90 26.55
CA MET A 267 -24.92 -10.59 27.22
C MET A 267 -26.27 -9.84 27.20
N GLY A 268 -27.23 -10.21 26.34
CA GLY A 268 -28.54 -9.57 26.26
C GLY A 268 -29.54 -9.95 27.36
N LYS A 269 -29.17 -10.87 28.27
CA LYS A 269 -30.08 -11.41 29.31
C LYS A 269 -29.66 -11.10 30.75
N SER A 270 -28.54 -10.41 30.95
CA SER A 270 -28.03 -10.06 32.29
C SER A 270 -28.16 -8.58 32.64
N MET A 271 -28.80 -7.78 31.79
CA MET A 271 -29.09 -6.36 32.05
C MET A 271 -30.55 -6.08 31.66
N SER A 272 -31.46 -6.64 32.45
CA SER A 272 -32.83 -6.17 32.58
C SER A 272 -33.31 -6.37 34.01
#